data_AF-Q4RL35-F1
#
_entry.id   AF-Q4RL35-F1
#
_cell.length_a   1.000
_cell.length_b   1.000
_cell.length_c   1.000
_cell.angle_alpha   90.00
_cell.angle_beta   90.00
_cell.angle_gamma   90.00
#
_symmetry.space_group_name_H-M   'P 1'
#
loop_
_entity.id
_entity.type
_entity.pdbx_description
1 polymer ?
#
loop_
_entity_poly.entity_id
_entity_poly.type
_entity_poly.pdbx_seq_one_letter_code
_entity_poly.pdbx_strand_id
1 'polypeptide(L)'
;MMASSCRSSARSSVCDHSTVGVYREHKTMSPLKKVTSEQLVMLLELLLEEEELSQEAMETLQRAYNLQRQDAEVRHRWCELAVKHAHTKAYKDVENFLLHDQAMGVYLYGELMVQEDPQQQALAGRCLSLVQEEMDPSARRVVEEMVL
;
A
#
# COMPACT_ATOMS: atom_id res chain seq x y z
N MET A 1 -47.49 -43.85 -15.13
CA MET A 1 -48.47 -42.85 -14.66
C MET A 1 -48.54 -41.80 -15.76
N MET A 2 -49.39 -41.91 -16.79
CA MET A 2 -50.82 -41.51 -16.80
C MET A 2 -51.13 -40.34 -15.87
N ALA A 3 -51.84 -39.29 -16.23
CA ALA A 3 -52.32 -38.70 -17.49
C ALA A 3 -53.08 -37.43 -17.04
N SER A 4 -53.12 -36.39 -17.88
CA SER A 4 -54.27 -35.46 -17.99
C SER A 4 -54.51 -34.51 -16.81
N SER A 5 -55.20 -33.38 -16.91
CA SER A 5 -55.66 -32.45 -17.95
C SER A 5 -56.60 -31.49 -17.21
N CYS A 6 -56.91 -30.34 -17.82
CA CYS A 6 -58.00 -29.41 -17.49
C CYS A 6 -57.76 -28.50 -16.27
N ARG A 7 -58.16 -27.22 -16.24
CA ARG A 7 -58.86 -26.34 -17.20
C ARG A 7 -58.85 -24.92 -16.62
N SER A 8 -58.77 -23.94 -17.53
CA SER A 8 -59.54 -22.67 -17.54
C SER A 8 -59.41 -21.61 -16.42
N SER A 9 -59.16 -20.37 -16.90
CA SER A 9 -60.03 -19.18 -16.75
C SER A 9 -59.53 -18.00 -15.91
N ALA A 10 -59.62 -16.84 -16.57
CA ALA A 10 -60.03 -15.52 -16.07
C ALA A 10 -59.19 -14.73 -15.04
N ARG A 11 -58.70 -13.58 -15.55
CA ARG A 11 -58.65 -12.21 -14.97
C ARG A 11 -59.05 -12.05 -13.49
N SER A 12 -58.18 -11.43 -12.69
CA SER A 12 -58.23 -10.01 -12.31
C SER A 12 -57.58 -9.77 -10.94
N SER A 13 -56.78 -8.70 -10.86
CA SER A 13 -56.53 -7.81 -9.70
C SER A 13 -56.47 -8.41 -8.29
N VAL A 14 -55.35 -8.16 -7.60
CA VAL A 14 -55.25 -7.20 -6.48
C VAL A 14 -53.81 -7.23 -5.95
N CYS A 15 -53.37 -6.07 -5.50
CA CYS A 15 -52.02 -5.66 -5.17
C CYS A 15 -51.40 -6.48 -4.03
N ASP A 16 -50.14 -6.90 -4.19
CA ASP A 16 -49.30 -7.29 -3.05
C ASP A 16 -47.99 -6.51 -3.07
N HIS A 17 -47.75 -5.83 -1.96
CA HIS A 17 -46.53 -5.10 -1.64
C HIS A 17 -45.36 -6.07 -1.57
N SER A 18 -44.32 -5.84 -2.37
CA SER A 18 -43.03 -6.50 -2.22
C SER A 18 -41.92 -5.47 -2.45
N THR A 19 -41.42 -4.95 -1.32
CA THR A 19 -40.03 -4.56 -1.06
C THR A 19 -39.15 -4.25 -2.28
N VAL A 20 -39.14 -2.97 -2.68
CA VAL A 20 -38.06 -2.43 -3.51
C VAL A 20 -36.86 -2.16 -2.60
N GLY A 21 -35.89 -3.09 -2.61
CA GLY A 21 -34.54 -2.79 -2.17
C GLY A 21 -33.93 -1.77 -3.12
N VAL A 22 -33.76 -0.53 -2.64
CA VAL A 22 -32.97 0.48 -3.35
C VAL A 22 -31.61 0.54 -2.68
N TYR A 23 -30.63 0.06 -3.44
CA TYR A 23 -29.20 0.12 -3.20
C TYR A 23 -28.80 1.47 -2.61
N ARG A 24 -28.08 1.42 -1.49
CA ARG A 24 -27.41 2.58 -0.92
C ARG A 24 -26.36 3.00 -1.94
N GLU A 25 -26.59 4.10 -2.67
CA GLU A 25 -25.58 4.71 -3.51
C GLU A 25 -24.36 5.00 -2.63
N HIS A 26 -23.32 4.19 -2.82
CA HIS A 26 -21.98 4.60 -2.43
C HIS A 26 -21.70 5.82 -3.28
N LYS A 27 -21.86 7.01 -2.69
CA LYS A 27 -21.39 8.26 -3.23
C LYS A 27 -19.92 8.05 -3.55
N THR A 28 -19.63 7.79 -4.83
CA THR A 28 -18.27 7.75 -5.35
C THR A 28 -17.66 9.06 -4.92
N MET A 29 -16.66 8.96 -4.05
CA MET A 29 -15.83 10.09 -3.65
C MET A 29 -15.44 10.75 -4.97
N SER A 30 -15.89 11.99 -5.17
CA SER A 30 -15.48 12.80 -6.33
C SER A 30 -13.97 12.66 -6.48
N PRO A 31 -13.41 12.55 -7.70
CA PRO A 31 -11.97 12.48 -7.84
C PRO A 31 -11.40 13.66 -7.07
N LEU A 32 -10.72 13.36 -5.96
CA LEU A 32 -9.88 14.33 -5.28
C LEU A 32 -9.14 15.05 -6.40
N LYS A 33 -9.20 16.39 -6.43
CA LYS A 33 -8.34 17.19 -7.31
C LYS A 33 -7.00 16.46 -7.39
N LYS A 34 -6.59 16.05 -8.60
CA LYS A 34 -5.45 15.15 -8.80
C LYS A 34 -4.28 15.70 -7.98
N VAL A 35 -3.96 15.02 -6.88
CA VAL A 35 -2.88 15.42 -5.98
C VAL A 35 -1.59 15.23 -6.75
N THR A 36 -0.73 16.25 -6.78
CA THR A 36 0.55 16.16 -7.48
C THR A 36 1.55 15.33 -6.66
N SER A 37 2.63 14.89 -7.30
CA SER A 37 3.70 14.18 -6.59
C SER A 37 4.28 15.03 -5.47
N GLU A 38 4.51 16.33 -5.69
CA GLU A 38 5.06 17.20 -4.64
C GLU A 38 4.10 17.31 -3.46
N GLN A 39 2.79 17.36 -3.71
CA GLN A 39 1.78 17.36 -2.65
C GLN A 39 1.72 16.04 -1.90
N LEU A 40 1.95 14.91 -2.57
CA LEU A 40 2.06 13.61 -1.91
C LEU A 40 3.32 13.53 -1.06
N VAL A 41 4.48 13.98 -1.55
CA VAL A 41 5.72 14.02 -0.77
C VAL A 41 5.51 14.84 0.51
N MET A 42 4.96 16.05 0.40
CA MET A 42 4.65 16.88 1.58
C MET A 42 3.71 16.18 2.56
N LEU A 43 2.67 15.49 2.06
CA LEU A 43 1.75 14.74 2.93
C LEU A 43 2.48 13.61 3.66
N LEU A 44 3.32 12.84 2.96
CA LEU A 44 4.05 11.73 3.56
C LEU A 44 5.11 12.21 4.55
N GLU A 45 5.76 13.34 4.29
CA GLU A 45 6.69 14.00 5.23
C GLU A 45 5.99 14.40 6.53
N LEU A 46 4.80 15.01 6.45
CA LEU A 46 4.01 15.32 7.64
C LEU A 46 3.61 14.06 8.41
N LEU A 47 3.22 12.99 7.71
CA LEU A 47 2.90 11.71 8.36
C LEU A 47 4.13 11.04 8.97
N LEU A 48 5.32 11.26 8.43
CA LEU A 48 6.58 10.79 8.99
C LEU A 48 6.95 11.50 10.30
N GLU A 49 6.34 12.63 10.63
CA GLU A 49 6.54 13.28 11.93
C GLU A 49 5.66 12.64 13.03
N GLU A 50 4.56 11.98 12.66
CA GLU A 50 3.62 11.38 13.61
C GLU A 50 4.22 10.15 14.32
N GLU A 51 4.09 10.08 15.64
CA GLU A 51 4.61 8.96 16.44
C GLU A 51 3.89 7.64 16.12
N GLU A 52 2.58 7.70 15.93
CA GLU A 52 1.74 6.55 15.68
C GLU A 52 0.85 6.76 14.45
N LEU A 53 0.82 5.77 13.57
CA LEU A 53 -0.10 5.72 12.44
C LEU A 53 -0.74 4.33 12.38
N SER A 54 -2.08 4.30 12.27
CA SER A 54 -2.80 3.04 12.30
C SER A 54 -2.56 2.22 11.03
N GLN A 55 -2.61 0.89 11.17
CA GLN A 55 -2.50 -0.03 10.03
C GLN A 55 -3.59 0.23 8.97
N GLU A 56 -4.81 0.60 9.41
CA GLU A 56 -5.91 0.96 8.51
C GLU A 56 -5.63 2.26 7.74
N ALA A 57 -5.01 3.26 8.39
CA ALA A 57 -4.60 4.50 7.75
C ALA A 57 -3.53 4.22 6.68
N MET A 58 -2.50 3.42 7.01
CA MET A 58 -1.46 2.99 6.07
C MET A 58 -2.05 2.31 4.83
N GLU A 59 -2.96 1.34 5.03
CA GLU A 59 -3.61 0.63 3.93
C GLU A 59 -4.53 1.54 3.09
N THR A 60 -5.19 2.50 3.73
CA THR A 60 -6.05 3.45 3.04
C THR A 60 -5.23 4.44 2.23
N LEU A 61 -4.12 4.93 2.77
CA LEU A 61 -3.18 5.83 2.10
C LEU A 61 -2.61 5.16 0.84
N GLN A 62 -2.09 3.94 0.99
CA GLN A 62 -1.56 3.15 -0.13
C GLN A 62 -2.60 2.91 -1.22
N ARG A 63 -3.84 2.54 -0.85
CA ARG A 63 -4.92 2.32 -1.84
C ARG A 63 -5.39 3.61 -2.51
N ALA A 64 -5.49 4.71 -1.77
CA ALA A 64 -6.00 5.97 -2.27
C ALA A 64 -5.06 6.62 -3.28
N TYR A 65 -3.74 6.51 -3.03
CA TYR A 65 -2.72 7.18 -3.82
C TYR A 65 -1.83 6.25 -4.64
N ASN A 66 -1.95 4.94 -4.44
CA ASN A 66 -1.20 3.91 -5.18
C ASN A 66 0.31 4.19 -5.14
N LEU A 67 0.85 4.39 -3.93
CA LEU A 67 2.16 4.98 -3.66
C LEU A 67 3.30 4.18 -4.28
N GLN A 68 3.17 2.85 -4.34
CA GLN A 68 4.15 1.96 -4.96
C GLN A 68 4.29 2.14 -6.48
N ARG A 69 3.37 2.86 -7.14
CA ARG A 69 3.45 3.20 -8.57
C ARG A 69 3.73 4.67 -8.84
N GLN A 70 4.00 5.46 -7.80
CA GLN A 70 4.40 6.85 -7.96
C GLN A 70 5.89 6.94 -8.33
N ASP A 71 6.38 8.16 -8.54
CA ASP A 71 7.80 8.40 -8.78
C ASP A 71 8.68 7.99 -7.57
N ALA A 72 9.99 8.00 -7.77
CA ALA A 72 10.97 7.52 -6.80
C ALA A 72 10.91 8.28 -5.46
N GLU A 73 10.60 9.57 -5.48
CA GLU A 73 10.56 10.39 -4.27
C GLU A 73 9.36 10.02 -3.38
N VAL A 74 8.18 9.88 -4.00
CA VAL A 74 6.99 9.40 -3.28
C VAL A 74 7.19 7.96 -2.79
N ARG A 75 7.77 7.08 -3.62
CA ARG A 75 8.06 5.70 -3.21
C ARG A 75 9.03 5.62 -2.05
N HIS A 76 10.07 6.47 -2.03
CA HIS A 76 11.03 6.55 -0.93
C HIS A 76 10.32 6.89 0.39
N ARG A 77 9.52 7.97 0.40
CA ARG A 77 8.76 8.38 1.60
C ARG A 77 7.74 7.32 2.05
N TRP A 78 7.11 6.62 1.11
CA TRP A 78 6.25 5.49 1.44
C TRP A 78 7.01 4.35 2.13
N CYS A 79 8.19 3.99 1.61
CA CYS A 79 9.02 2.95 2.21
C CYS A 79 9.48 3.35 3.61
N GLU A 80 9.86 4.61 3.81
CA GLU A 80 10.22 5.17 5.12
C GLU A 80 9.08 5.03 6.13
N LEU A 81 7.84 5.39 5.76
CA LEU A 81 6.65 5.19 6.60
C LEU A 81 6.42 3.71 6.93
N ALA A 82 6.58 2.83 5.93
CA ALA A 82 6.41 1.40 6.11
C ALA A 82 7.43 0.82 7.12
N VAL A 83 8.67 1.31 7.09
CA VAL A 83 9.72 0.93 8.03
C VAL A 83 9.43 1.49 9.42
N LYS A 84 9.21 2.82 9.53
CA LYS A 84 8.94 3.51 10.80
C LYS A 84 7.81 2.87 11.61
N HIS A 85 6.72 2.48 10.95
CA HIS A 85 5.55 1.91 11.61
C HIS A 85 5.47 0.37 11.52
N ALA A 86 6.58 -0.30 11.20
CA ALA A 86 6.67 -1.76 11.06
C ALA A 86 5.52 -2.36 10.22
N HIS A 87 5.13 -1.69 9.14
CA HIS A 87 4.04 -2.09 8.26
C HIS A 87 4.50 -3.21 7.31
N THR A 88 4.57 -4.43 7.84
CA THR A 88 5.14 -5.61 7.16
C THR A 88 4.49 -5.93 5.81
N LYS A 89 3.22 -5.57 5.61
CA LYS A 89 2.51 -5.76 4.33
C LYS A 89 3.15 -4.99 3.16
N ALA A 90 3.88 -3.92 3.45
CA ALA A 90 4.58 -3.11 2.45
C ALA A 90 6.07 -3.43 2.33
N TYR A 91 6.61 -4.43 3.04
CA TYR A 91 8.04 -4.74 2.95
C TYR A 91 8.48 -5.23 1.56
N LYS A 92 7.54 -5.70 0.74
CA LYS A 92 7.84 -5.99 -0.67
C LYS A 92 8.12 -4.72 -1.47
N ASP A 93 7.46 -3.61 -1.14
CA ASP A 93 7.72 -2.31 -1.77
C ASP A 93 9.10 -1.79 -1.33
N VAL A 94 9.45 -1.94 -0.03
CA VAL A 94 10.77 -1.62 0.53
C VAL A 94 11.88 -2.42 -0.17
N GLU A 95 11.71 -3.74 -0.31
CA GLU A 95 12.66 -4.61 -1.02
C GLU A 95 12.85 -4.12 -2.46
N ASN A 96 11.76 -3.93 -3.21
CA ASN A 96 11.84 -3.45 -4.59
C ASN A 96 12.56 -2.10 -4.69
N PHE A 97 12.33 -1.18 -3.75
CA PHE A 97 12.98 0.11 -3.72
C PHE A 97 14.50 -0.02 -3.49
N LEU A 98 14.93 -0.82 -2.51
CA LEU A 98 16.35 -1.03 -2.22
C LEU A 98 17.10 -1.70 -3.37
N LEU A 99 16.43 -2.57 -4.13
CA LEU A 99 17.05 -3.25 -5.27
C LEU A 99 17.21 -2.34 -6.49
N HIS A 100 16.28 -1.40 -6.71
CA HIS A 100 16.19 -0.64 -7.96
C HIS A 100 16.56 0.85 -7.84
N ASP A 101 16.45 1.46 -6.66
CA ASP A 101 16.69 2.89 -6.41
C ASP A 101 17.87 3.10 -5.44
N GLN A 102 18.98 2.38 -5.68
CA GLN A 102 20.09 2.20 -4.73
C GLN A 102 20.69 3.51 -4.19
N ALA A 103 20.79 4.57 -5.00
CA ALA A 103 21.33 5.85 -4.56
C ALA A 103 20.46 6.52 -3.47
N MET A 104 19.13 6.43 -3.60
CA MET A 104 18.19 6.90 -2.58
C MET A 104 18.03 5.89 -1.44
N GLY A 105 18.20 4.60 -1.75
CA GLY A 105 18.06 3.50 -0.78
C GLY A 105 19.09 3.48 0.36
N VAL A 106 20.22 4.19 0.24
CA VAL A 106 21.24 4.26 1.30
C VAL A 106 20.65 4.75 2.63
N TYR A 107 19.83 5.80 2.58
CA TYR A 107 19.16 6.34 3.78
C TYR A 107 18.22 5.31 4.42
N LEU A 108 17.45 4.61 3.58
CA LEU A 108 16.48 3.62 4.00
C LEU A 108 17.12 2.40 4.68
N TYR A 109 18.35 2.03 4.31
CA TYR A 109 19.12 1.03 5.07
C TYR A 109 19.36 1.49 6.52
N GLY A 110 19.68 2.76 6.73
CA GLY A 110 19.82 3.32 8.07
C GLY A 110 18.52 3.21 8.87
N GLU A 111 17.39 3.61 8.27
CA GLU A 111 16.06 3.53 8.91
C GLU A 111 15.71 2.10 9.35
N LEU A 112 16.00 1.09 8.51
CA LEU A 112 15.77 -0.32 8.85
C LEU A 112 16.56 -0.78 10.08
N MET A 113 17.68 -0.12 10.42
CA MET A 113 18.52 -0.48 11.56
C MET A 113 18.10 0.23 12.85
N VAL A 114 17.42 1.38 12.77
CA VAL A 114 17.12 2.26 13.94
C VAL A 114 16.36 1.54 15.05
N GLN A 115 15.35 0.74 14.70
CA GLN A 115 14.48 0.07 15.67
C GLN A 115 15.02 -1.28 16.16
N GLU A 116 16.12 -1.77 15.58
CA GLU A 116 16.67 -3.10 15.83
C GLU A 116 15.64 -4.24 15.63
N ASP A 117 14.65 -4.03 14.74
CA ASP A 117 13.65 -5.05 14.43
C ASP A 117 14.28 -6.20 13.63
N PRO A 118 14.17 -7.47 14.09
CA PRO A 118 14.82 -8.59 13.42
C PRO A 118 14.35 -8.82 11.97
N GLN A 119 13.09 -8.49 11.66
CA GLN A 119 12.55 -8.66 10.31
C GLN A 119 13.09 -7.59 9.36
N GLN A 120 13.24 -6.36 9.84
CA GLN A 120 13.87 -5.25 9.12
C GLN A 120 15.36 -5.49 8.90
N GLN A 121 16.10 -5.94 9.92
CA GLN A 121 17.51 -6.30 9.80
C GLN A 121 17.72 -7.44 8.79
N ALA A 122 16.87 -8.49 8.86
CA ALA A 122 16.92 -9.57 7.89
C ALA A 122 16.56 -9.10 6.47
N LEU A 123 15.64 -8.14 6.33
CA LEU A 123 15.30 -7.55 5.04
C LEU A 123 16.49 -6.78 4.45
N ALA A 124 17.14 -5.93 5.24
CA ALA A 124 18.33 -5.20 4.84
C ALA A 124 19.46 -6.14 4.41
N GLY A 125 19.80 -7.13 5.24
CA GLY A 125 20.85 -8.10 4.92
C GLY A 125 20.57 -8.87 3.62
N ARG A 126 19.33 -9.31 3.40
CA ARG A 126 18.93 -9.94 2.13
C ARG A 126 19.09 -8.99 0.95
N CYS A 127 18.59 -7.76 1.05
CA CYS A 127 18.67 -6.79 -0.04
C CYS A 127 20.14 -6.46 -0.37
N LEU A 128 20.97 -6.18 0.65
CA LEU A 128 22.39 -5.89 0.46
C LEU A 128 23.09 -7.03 -0.25
N SER A 129 22.86 -8.28 0.17
CA SER A 129 23.47 -9.46 -0.46
C SER A 129 23.14 -9.58 -1.96
N LEU A 130 21.99 -9.06 -2.39
CA LEU A 130 21.54 -9.12 -3.78
C LEU A 130 22.15 -8.01 -4.65
N VAL A 131 22.45 -6.84 -4.09
CA VAL A 131 22.90 -5.66 -4.88
C VAL A 131 24.31 -5.17 -4.58
N GLN A 132 25.00 -5.72 -3.57
CA GLN A 132 26.33 -5.28 -3.16
C GLN A 132 27.39 -5.28 -4.29
N GLU A 133 27.22 -6.07 -5.33
CA GLU A 133 28.16 -6.10 -6.47
C GLU A 133 27.88 -4.98 -7.48
N GLU A 134 26.64 -4.50 -7.57
CA GLU A 134 26.19 -3.46 -8.51
C GLU A 134 26.18 -2.06 -7.88
N MET A 135 26.13 -1.99 -6.54
CA MET A 135 26.06 -0.75 -5.79
C MET A 135 27.34 0.07 -5.94
N ASP A 136 27.19 1.41 -5.97
CA ASP A 136 28.32 2.33 -5.96
C ASP A 136 29.27 2.00 -4.79
N PRO A 137 30.59 1.89 -5.01
CA PRO A 137 31.52 1.45 -3.96
C PRO A 137 31.55 2.32 -2.71
N SER A 138 31.20 3.61 -2.81
CA SER A 138 31.13 4.49 -1.65
C SER A 138 29.84 4.28 -0.87
N ALA A 139 28.70 4.17 -1.56
CA ALA A 139 27.42 3.84 -0.96
C ALA A 139 27.46 2.47 -0.28
N ARG A 140 28.05 1.47 -0.94
CA ARG A 140 28.17 0.11 -0.42
C ARG A 140 28.88 0.05 0.92
N ARG A 141 30.03 0.73 1.06
CA ARG A 141 30.77 0.75 2.34
C ARG A 141 29.92 1.30 3.47
N VAL A 142 29.19 2.39 3.22
CA VAL A 142 28.30 3.00 4.21
C VAL A 142 27.20 2.02 4.60
N VAL A 143 26.59 1.32 3.64
CA VAL A 143 25.55 0.32 3.93
C VAL A 143 26.11 -0.91 4.66
N GLU A 144 27.28 -1.41 4.27
CA GLU A 144 27.97 -2.51 4.96
C GLU A 144 28.26 -2.17 6.41
N GLU A 145 28.73 -0.94 6.71
CA GLU A 145 28.98 -0.46 8.08
C GLU A 145 27.72 -0.41 8.95
N MET A 146 26.53 -0.27 8.36
CA MET A 146 25.26 -0.25 9.08
C MET A 146 24.67 -1.65 9.28
N VAL A 147 24.86 -2.56 8.32
CA VAL A 147 24.12 -3.83 8.22
C VAL A 147 24.94 -5.05 8.68
N LEU A 148 26.27 -5.01 8.59
CA LEU A 148 27.18 -6.14 8.86
C LEU A 148 28.00 -5.91 10.13
#